data_AF-A0A800MRJ8-F1
#
_entry.id   AF-A0A800MRJ8-F1
#
_cell.length_a   1.000
_cell.length_b   1.000
_cell.length_c   1.000
_cell.angle_alpha   90.00
_cell.angle_beta   90.00
_cell.angle_gamma   90.00
#
_symmetry.space_group_name_H-M   'P 1'
#
loop_
_entity.id
_entity.type
_entity.pdbx_description
1 polymer ?
#
loop_
_entity_poly.entity_id
_entity_poly.type
_entity_poly.pdbx_seq_one_letter_code
_entity_poly.pdbx_strand_id
1 'polypeptide(L)'
;MAKKGQTFNSYSEEFKHNAVMKYMNGSKSYKVLAEELGIRNCSQLKVWVKKWKDGVPFDERKGVSNPLKGRPRTKFKSVEEERDYLKAQVEFLKKQYPNLVKEEETSPEE
;
A
#
# COMPACT_ATOMS: atom_id res chain seq x y z
N MET A 1 17.61 -3.29 -1.53
CA MET A 1 17.56 -1.81 -1.60
C MET A 1 17.47 -1.39 -3.06
N ALA A 2 16.72 -0.34 -3.38
CA ALA A 2 16.70 0.22 -4.72
C ALA A 2 18.07 0.85 -5.04
N LYS A 3 18.58 0.67 -6.27
CA LYS A 3 19.86 1.25 -6.68
C LYS A 3 19.68 2.73 -7.05
N LYS A 4 20.67 3.57 -6.77
CA LYS A 4 20.66 4.99 -7.17
C LYS A 4 20.48 5.07 -8.70
N GLY A 5 19.46 5.81 -9.16
CA GLY A 5 19.11 5.92 -10.58
C GLY A 5 18.10 4.88 -11.10
N GLN A 6 17.58 3.99 -10.24
CA GLN A 6 16.53 3.04 -10.63
C GLN A 6 15.24 3.79 -10.96
N THR A 7 14.78 3.68 -12.21
CA THR A 7 13.48 4.19 -12.64
C THR A 7 12.39 3.15 -12.36
N PHE A 8 11.25 3.61 -11.84
CA PHE A 8 10.07 2.77 -11.66
C PHE A 8 9.06 3.11 -12.75
N ASN A 9 8.75 2.14 -13.60
CA ASN A 9 7.69 2.31 -14.59
C ASN A 9 6.35 2.15 -13.88
N SER A 10 5.57 3.22 -13.86
CA SER A 10 4.18 3.20 -13.43
C SER A 10 3.29 2.86 -14.63
N TYR A 11 2.36 1.93 -14.44
CA TYR A 11 1.37 1.55 -15.44
C TYR A 11 -0.01 1.98 -14.95
N SER A 12 -0.79 2.61 -15.82
CA SER A 12 -2.19 2.96 -15.51
C SER A 12 -3.04 1.70 -15.38
N GLU A 13 -4.16 1.80 -14.68
CA GLU A 13 -5.09 0.69 -14.48
C GLU A 13 -5.67 0.19 -15.81
N GLU A 14 -6.04 1.11 -16.70
CA GLU A 14 -6.51 0.82 -18.05
C GLU A 14 -5.49 0.01 -18.86
N PHE A 15 -4.21 0.39 -18.78
CA PHE A 15 -3.13 -0.34 -19.45
C PHE A 15 -3.01 -1.77 -18.91
N LYS A 16 -3.04 -1.95 -17.59
CA LYS A 16 -2.98 -3.28 -16.96
C LYS A 16 -4.15 -4.14 -17.41
N HIS A 17 -5.35 -3.56 -17.48
CA HIS A 17 -6.55 -4.27 -17.92
C HIS A 17 -6.47 -4.69 -19.40
N ASN A 18 -6.05 -3.80 -20.30
CA ASN A 18 -5.85 -4.10 -21.72
C ASN A 18 -4.79 -5.21 -21.90
N ALA A 19 -3.69 -5.15 -21.16
CA ALA A 19 -2.65 -6.17 -21.19
C ALA A 19 -3.18 -7.56 -20.79
N VAL A 20 -4.03 -7.62 -19.76
CA VAL A 20 -4.69 -8.87 -19.33
C VAL A 20 -5.68 -9.36 -20.38
N MET A 21 -6.51 -8.47 -20.95
CA MET A 21 -7.48 -8.84 -21.99
C MET A 21 -6.81 -9.39 -23.24
N LYS A 22 -5.71 -8.77 -23.69
CA LYS A 22 -4.89 -9.29 -24.79
C LYS A 22 -4.32 -10.68 -24.49
N TYR A 23 -3.96 -10.94 -23.24
CA TYR A 23 -3.49 -12.27 -22.84
C TYR A 23 -4.63 -13.30 -22.86
N MET A 24 -5.82 -12.95 -22.34
CA MET A 24 -6.97 -13.88 -22.31
C MET A 24 -7.49 -14.23 -23.70
N ASN A 25 -7.49 -13.26 -24.62
CA ASN A 25 -7.97 -13.45 -25.98
C ASN A 25 -6.90 -14.02 -26.91
N GLY A 26 -5.64 -14.06 -26.47
CA GLY A 26 -4.49 -14.48 -27.28
C GLY A 26 -3.92 -15.83 -26.87
N SER A 27 -3.24 -16.49 -27.79
CA SER A 27 -2.45 -17.71 -27.54
C SER A 27 -0.97 -17.41 -27.25
N LYS A 28 -0.60 -16.13 -27.13
CA LYS A 28 0.78 -15.68 -26.90
C LYS A 28 1.24 -15.99 -25.47
N SER A 29 2.52 -16.33 -25.33
CA SER A 29 3.12 -16.52 -24.00
C SER A 29 3.29 -15.17 -23.28
N TYR A 30 3.38 -15.20 -21.95
CA TYR A 30 3.58 -14.01 -21.12
C TYR A 30 4.82 -13.19 -21.52
N LYS A 31 5.89 -13.87 -21.97
CA LYS A 31 7.14 -13.22 -22.34
C LYS A 31 6.97 -12.38 -23.61
N VAL A 32 6.42 -13.00 -24.66
CA VAL A 32 6.20 -12.35 -25.95
C VAL A 32 5.24 -11.17 -25.80
N LEU A 33 4.15 -11.35 -25.06
CA LEU A 33 3.18 -10.27 -24.86
C LEU A 33 3.74 -9.13 -24.00
N ALA A 34 4.60 -9.42 -23.02
CA ALA A 34 5.27 -8.40 -22.23
C ALA A 34 6.25 -7.57 -23.08
N GLU A 35 7.02 -8.21 -23.96
CA GLU A 35 7.92 -7.52 -24.89
C GLU A 35 7.14 -6.64 -25.86
N GLU A 36 6.05 -7.14 -26.44
CA GLU A 36 5.17 -6.39 -27.36
C GLU A 36 4.52 -5.17 -26.70
N LEU A 37 4.15 -5.27 -25.43
CA LEU A 37 3.53 -4.18 -24.67
C LEU A 37 4.56 -3.26 -23.97
N GLY A 38 5.86 -3.53 -24.08
CA GLY A 38 6.90 -2.77 -23.37
C GLY A 38 6.84 -2.94 -21.85
N ILE A 39 6.32 -4.06 -21.37
CA ILE A 39 6.30 -4.42 -19.94
C ILE A 39 7.70 -4.90 -19.56
N ARG A 40 8.31 -4.25 -18.57
CA ARG A 40 9.71 -4.53 -18.18
C ARG A 40 9.94 -5.98 -17.78
N ASN A 41 8.96 -6.64 -17.16
CA ASN A 41 9.09 -8.04 -16.76
C ASN A 41 7.77 -8.80 -16.99
N CYS A 42 7.84 -9.96 -17.63
CA CYS A 42 6.70 -10.86 -17.85
C CYS A 42 6.03 -11.32 -16.54
N SER A 43 6.76 -11.32 -15.43
CA SER A 43 6.22 -11.61 -14.10
C SER A 43 5.17 -10.58 -13.67
N GLN A 44 5.29 -9.31 -14.10
CA GLN A 44 4.29 -8.27 -13.82
C GLN A 44 2.95 -8.61 -14.48
N LEU A 45 3.00 -9.02 -15.75
CA LEU A 45 1.81 -9.44 -16.48
C LEU A 45 1.17 -10.67 -15.84
N LYS A 46 1.97 -11.66 -15.41
CA LYS A 46 1.47 -12.83 -14.68
C LYS A 46 0.73 -12.45 -13.38
N VAL A 47 1.27 -11.49 -12.63
CA VAL A 47 0.62 -10.97 -11.40
C VAL A 47 -0.70 -10.27 -11.74
N TRP A 48 -0.74 -9.43 -12.78
CA TRP A 48 -1.98 -8.78 -13.21
C TRP A 48 -3.04 -9.78 -13.63
N VAL A 49 -2.67 -10.77 -14.45
CA VAL A 49 -3.57 -11.85 -14.86
C VAL A 49 -4.14 -12.59 -13.65
N LYS A 50 -3.30 -12.92 -12.66
CA LYS A 50 -3.75 -13.57 -11.44
C LYS A 50 -4.76 -12.68 -10.67
N LYS A 51 -4.42 -11.41 -10.46
CA LYS A 51 -5.29 -10.45 -9.77
C LYS A 51 -6.65 -10.29 -10.44
N TRP A 52 -6.65 -10.21 -11.77
CA TRP A 52 -7.88 -10.13 -12.56
C TRP A 52 -8.74 -11.39 -12.41
N LYS A 53 -8.13 -12.59 -12.42
CA LYS A 53 -8.85 -13.86 -12.16
C LYS A 53 -9.43 -13.94 -10.75
N ASP A 54 -8.68 -13.43 -9.78
CA ASP A 54 -9.10 -13.40 -8.36
C ASP A 54 -10.13 -12.27 -8.08
N GLY A 55 -10.44 -11.42 -9.06
CA GLY A 55 -11.39 -10.30 -8.91
C GLY A 55 -10.88 -9.15 -8.03
N VAL A 56 -9.56 -9.08 -7.79
CA VAL A 56 -8.96 -8.06 -6.92
C VAL A 56 -8.37 -6.90 -7.73
N PRO A 57 -8.44 -5.65 -7.21
CA PRO A 57 -7.83 -4.49 -7.85
C PRO A 57 -6.32 -4.64 -8.12
N PHE A 58 -5.86 -4.09 -9.24
CA PHE A 58 -4.44 -4.19 -9.61
C PHE A 58 -3.52 -3.45 -8.64
N ASP A 59 -3.98 -2.33 -8.09
CA ASP A 59 -3.26 -1.49 -7.12
C ASP A 59 -3.90 -1.54 -5.73
N GLU A 60 -3.96 -2.74 -5.13
CA GLU A 60 -4.11 -2.83 -3.68
C GLU A 60 -2.80 -2.42 -3.01
N ARG A 61 -2.66 -1.15 -2.61
CA ARG A 61 -1.76 -0.82 -1.51
C ARG A 61 -2.35 -1.46 -0.25
N LYS A 62 -2.07 -2.74 -0.03
CA LYS A 62 -2.45 -3.45 1.19
C LYS A 62 -1.76 -2.76 2.36
N GLY A 63 -2.52 -1.94 3.05
CA GLY A 63 -2.09 -1.22 4.24
C GLY A 63 -2.93 0.02 4.38
N VAL A 64 -3.87 -0.03 5.33
CA VAL A 64 -4.21 1.18 6.10
C VAL A 64 -2.86 1.78 6.46
N SER A 65 -2.55 2.96 5.93
CA SER A 65 -1.29 3.63 6.19
C SER A 65 -1.24 3.90 7.69
N ASN A 66 -0.69 2.97 8.48
CA ASN A 66 -0.49 3.18 9.89
C ASN A 66 0.40 4.43 9.99
N PRO A 67 -0.07 5.54 10.58
CA PRO A 67 0.70 6.79 10.64
C PRO A 67 2.06 6.60 11.31
N LEU A 68 2.19 5.54 12.11
CA LEU A 68 3.38 5.16 12.85
C LEU A 68 4.34 4.24 12.06
N LYS A 69 3.99 3.83 10.82
CA LYS A 69 4.84 2.96 10.00
C LYS A 69 5.81 3.78 9.17
N GLY A 70 7.10 3.54 9.37
CA GLY A 70 8.18 4.23 8.66
C GLY A 70 8.79 5.34 9.50
N ARG A 71 9.22 6.43 8.86
CA ARG A 71 9.84 7.55 9.57
C ARG A 71 8.76 8.32 10.34
N PRO A 72 8.89 8.53 11.67
CA PRO A 72 7.95 9.32 12.44
C PRO A 72 7.79 10.71 11.83
N ARG A 73 6.53 11.17 11.75
CA ARG A 73 6.23 12.50 11.25
C ARG A 73 6.57 13.53 12.33
N THR A 74 7.26 14.60 11.93
CA THR A 74 7.70 15.66 12.85
C THR A 74 7.08 17.02 12.56
N LYS A 75 6.34 17.17 11.45
CA LYS A 75 5.67 18.41 11.04
C LYS A 75 4.24 18.13 10.60
N PHE A 76 3.29 18.82 11.23
CA PHE A 76 1.85 18.72 10.96
C PHE A 76 1.36 19.99 10.25
N LYS A 77 0.29 19.86 9.46
CA LYS A 77 -0.30 21.00 8.74
C LYS A 77 -1.35 21.72 9.59
N SER A 78 -1.93 21.03 10.56
CA SER A 78 -2.98 21.51 11.46
C SER A 78 -2.81 20.91 12.85
N VAL A 79 -3.30 21.61 13.87
CA VAL A 79 -3.34 21.15 15.26
C VAL A 79 -4.24 19.90 15.42
N GLU A 80 -5.31 19.81 14.64
CA GLU A 80 -6.21 18.63 14.65
C GLU A 80 -5.50 17.38 14.15
N GLU A 81 -4.66 17.53 13.11
CA GLU A 81 -3.86 16.44 12.55
C GLU A 81 -2.80 15.96 13.53
N GLU A 82 -2.19 16.88 14.27
CA GLU A 82 -1.25 16.57 15.36
C GLU A 82 -1.94 15.80 16.49
N ARG A 83 -3.11 16.25 16.93
CA ARG A 83 -3.92 15.56 17.95
C ARG A 83 -4.20 14.12 17.54
N ASP A 84 -4.63 13.89 16.31
CA ASP A 84 -5.00 12.55 15.84
C ASP A 84 -3.78 11.63 15.76
N TYR A 85 -2.63 12.16 15.33
CA TYR A 85 -1.37 11.42 15.34
C TYR A 85 -0.92 11.04 16.75
N LEU A 86 -0.99 11.98 17.71
CA LEU A 86 -0.63 11.71 19.10
C LEU A 86 -1.57 10.70 19.75
N LYS A 87 -2.88 10.80 19.50
CA LYS A 87 -3.87 9.79 19.94
C LYS A 87 -3.51 8.39 19.43
N ALA A 88 -3.18 8.27 18.14
CA ALA A 88 -2.76 7.00 17.57
C ALA A 88 -1.46 6.47 18.20
N GLN A 89 -0.50 7.34 18.50
CA GLN A 89 0.74 6.96 19.18
C GLN A 89 0.48 6.46 20.61
N VAL A 90 -0.39 7.15 21.36
CA VAL A 90 -0.81 6.73 22.70
C VAL A 90 -1.53 5.40 22.65
N GLU A 91 -2.50 5.21 21.76
CA GLU A 91 -3.22 3.96 21.60
C GLU A 91 -2.27 2.79 21.28
N PHE A 92 -1.32 3.01 20.37
CA PHE A 92 -0.29 2.02 20.05
C PHE A 92 0.55 1.65 21.28
N LEU A 93 1.01 2.63 22.05
CA LEU A 93 1.80 2.39 23.26
C LEU A 93 0.98 1.67 24.35
N LYS A 94 -0.28 2.07 24.57
CA LYS A 94 -1.20 1.39 25.49
C LYS A 94 -1.37 -0.09 25.12
N LYS A 95 -1.53 -0.37 23.83
CA LYS A 95 -1.65 -1.75 23.31
C LYS A 95 -0.36 -2.57 23.47
N GLN A 96 0.82 -1.95 23.34
CA GLN A 96 2.10 -2.64 23.52
C GLN A 96 2.43 -2.90 24.98
N TYR A 97 2.00 -2.00 25.87
CA TYR A 97 2.36 -2.02 27.28
C TYR A 97 1.13 -1.95 28.18
N PRO A 98 0.21 -2.93 28.11
CA PRO A 98 -1.02 -2.91 28.92
C PRO A 98 -0.71 -2.87 30.42
N ASN A 99 0.39 -3.50 30.85
CA ASN A 99 0.81 -3.59 32.25
C ASN A 99 1.33 -2.26 32.84
N LEU A 100 1.66 -1.28 32.00
CA LEU A 100 2.18 0.03 32.44
C LEU A 100 1.08 1.09 32.50
N VAL A 101 -0.06 0.86 31.86
CA VAL A 101 -1.19 1.80 31.87
C VAL A 101 -1.99 1.53 33.15
N LYS A 102 -1.63 2.21 34.24
CA LYS A 102 -2.55 2.40 35.36
C LYS A 102 -3.59 3.40 34.88
N GLU A 103 -4.81 2.95 34.60
CA GLU A 103 -5.92 3.87 34.38
C GLU A 103 -6.21 4.55 35.71
N GLU A 104 -5.63 5.75 35.91
CA GLU A 104 -6.20 6.67 36.87
C GLU A 104 -7.49 7.18 36.22
N GLU A 105 -8.60 6.56 36.60
CA GLU A 105 -9.93 7.09 36.34
C GLU A 105 -10.01 8.47 36.98
N THR A 106 -9.71 9.51 36.20
CA THR A 106 -10.02 10.87 36.59
C THR A 106 -11.53 10.99 36.50
N SER A 107 -12.18 10.73 37.64
CA SER A 107 -13.59 11.02 37.90
C SER A 107 -13.91 12.44 37.41
N PRO A 108 -15.02 12.67 36.70
CA PRO A 108 -15.42 14.01 36.33
C PRO A 108 -15.70 14.78 37.61
N GLU A 109 -14.88 15.80 37.89
CA GLU A 109 -15.19 16.79 38.93
C GLU A 109 -16.43 17.58 38.47
N GLU A 110 -17.49 17.49 39.28
CA GLU A 110 -18.74 18.27 39.18
C GLU A 110 -18.51 19.78 39.36
#